data_AF-A0A0Q7BKF5-F1
#
_entry.id   AF-A0A0Q7BKF5-F1
#
_cell.length_a   1.000
_cell.length_b   1.000
_cell.length_c   1.000
_cell.angle_alpha   90.00
_cell.angle_beta   90.00
_cell.angle_gamma   90.00
#
_symmetry.space_group_name_H-M   'P 1'
#
loop_
_entity.id
_entity.type
_entity.pdbx_description
1 polymer ?
#
loop_
_entity_poly.entity_id
_entity_poly.type
_entity_poly.pdbx_seq_one_letter_code
_entity_poly.pdbx_strand_id
1 'polypeptide(L)'
;MLTTSVFSAQAQAAPDITILPAPASAWRTVVGHWETQAELSGDSVVLPAPTAEYARASTLGASALGSGGKREAVLLDWKQLWSATLRFESRQPLDLRPYLGGTLEFDLDVAELGQGGVRAKLACGDGCERGVNLIAPARAATGKGWQRIALPLSCFVREGADFSKVRLPFALDTTGTGRVSVANVRITREARPGLACPDYRTESVTPAMLDESWAVDWWLPRHKEKLAEKRKLVDAGTPPQIVFIGDSITQGWEKEGREVWQRHYARLNGLALGFGGDRTENVLWRLQQGEIDGIAPKVAVLMIGTNNTGHRAENPATTAAGIKRLVDEIRQRLPQTQVLLLAVFPRGEKPDDFLRGINERVNQLIAGFADGKTVHFLNINDALLNADGTLGKDVMPDLLHPNEKGYGLWQRAMAPTLDKLLATPR
;
A
#
# COMPACT_ATOMS: atom_id res chain seq x y z
N MET A 1 29.30 -55.36 33.84
CA MET A 1 29.20 -54.00 33.29
C MET A 1 28.77 -54.11 31.84
N LEU A 2 27.47 -54.00 31.57
CA LEU A 2 26.92 -53.97 30.21
C LEU A 2 26.74 -52.50 29.84
N THR A 3 27.57 -52.01 28.94
CA THR A 3 27.50 -50.64 28.41
C THR A 3 26.29 -50.51 27.49
N THR A 4 25.28 -49.78 27.94
CA THR A 4 24.19 -49.27 27.10
C THR A 4 24.72 -48.17 26.19
N SER A 5 24.87 -48.47 24.90
CA SER A 5 25.09 -47.48 23.86
C SER A 5 23.79 -46.70 23.63
N VAL A 6 23.77 -45.44 24.04
CA VAL A 6 22.70 -44.49 23.71
C VAL A 6 22.95 -43.99 22.30
N PHE A 7 22.14 -44.42 21.33
CA PHE A 7 22.09 -43.78 20.02
C PHE A 7 21.36 -42.44 20.16
N SER A 8 22.13 -41.36 20.25
CA SER A 8 21.64 -40.00 20.09
C SER A 8 21.25 -39.80 18.62
N ALA A 9 19.96 -39.89 18.29
CA ALA A 9 19.46 -39.44 17.01
C ALA A 9 19.63 -37.91 16.94
N GLN A 10 20.71 -37.44 16.33
CA GLN A 10 20.82 -36.04 15.91
C GLN A 10 19.71 -35.81 14.88
N ALA A 11 18.72 -34.99 15.23
CA ALA A 11 17.73 -34.52 14.27
C ALA A 11 18.47 -33.80 13.14
N GLN A 12 18.58 -34.43 11.97
CA GLN A 12 19.18 -33.82 10.80
C GLN A 12 18.37 -32.57 10.47
N ALA A 13 19.02 -31.40 10.48
CA ALA A 13 18.38 -30.14 10.15
C ALA A 13 17.73 -30.30 8.76
N ALA A 14 16.44 -29.96 8.62
CA ALA A 14 15.81 -30.12 7.31
C ALA A 14 16.52 -29.21 6.30
N PRO A 15 16.74 -29.69 5.07
CA PRO A 15 17.53 -28.98 4.08
C PRO A 15 16.88 -27.65 3.68
N ASP A 16 17.68 -26.72 3.15
CA ASP A 16 17.16 -25.52 2.49
C ASP A 16 16.19 -25.90 1.37
N ILE A 17 15.17 -25.08 1.15
CA ILE A 17 14.18 -25.30 0.09
C ILE A 17 14.68 -24.59 -1.16
N THR A 18 14.97 -25.34 -2.22
CA THR A 18 15.35 -24.79 -3.53
C THR A 18 14.16 -24.75 -4.47
N ILE A 19 13.78 -23.53 -4.89
CA ILE A 19 12.74 -23.29 -5.89
C ILE A 19 13.36 -23.19 -7.29
N LEU A 20 14.50 -22.52 -7.41
CA LEU A 20 15.34 -22.49 -8.60
C LEU A 20 16.82 -22.57 -8.19
N PRO A 21 17.68 -23.32 -8.91
CA PRO A 21 17.35 -24.16 -10.06
C PRO A 21 16.61 -25.45 -9.66
N ALA A 22 15.64 -25.89 -10.45
CA ALA A 22 14.87 -27.11 -10.18
C ALA A 22 14.35 -27.77 -11.48
N PRO A 23 14.03 -29.08 -11.47
CA PRO A 23 13.28 -29.70 -12.57
C PRO A 23 11.96 -28.96 -12.81
N ALA A 24 11.54 -28.80 -14.06
CA ALA A 24 10.31 -28.09 -14.40
C ALA A 24 9.05 -28.69 -13.74
N SER A 25 9.09 -29.98 -13.37
CA SER A 25 8.00 -30.68 -12.68
C SER A 25 7.97 -30.46 -11.16
N ALA A 26 9.05 -29.96 -10.54
CA ALA A 26 9.16 -29.84 -9.08
C ALA A 26 8.21 -28.76 -8.53
N TRP A 27 8.00 -27.69 -9.29
CA TRP A 27 7.17 -26.55 -8.93
C TRP A 27 6.16 -26.28 -10.02
N ARG A 28 4.96 -25.84 -9.64
CA ARG A 28 3.98 -25.32 -10.59
C ARG A 28 4.28 -23.84 -10.79
N THR A 29 4.94 -23.49 -11.89
CA THR A 29 5.24 -22.09 -12.24
C THR A 29 4.08 -21.50 -13.04
N VAL A 30 3.37 -20.52 -12.48
CA VAL A 30 2.16 -19.93 -13.06
C VAL A 30 2.40 -18.46 -13.36
N VAL A 31 1.92 -18.03 -14.52
CA VAL A 31 1.93 -16.64 -14.95
C VAL A 31 0.49 -16.19 -15.11
N GLY A 32 0.13 -14.98 -14.64
CA GLY A 32 -1.26 -14.56 -14.67
C GLY A 32 -1.49 -13.07 -14.48
N HIS A 33 -2.67 -12.62 -14.91
CA HIS A 33 -3.28 -11.35 -14.54
C HIS A 33 -4.69 -11.62 -13.97
N TRP A 34 -5.49 -10.59 -13.69
CA TRP A 34 -6.76 -10.72 -12.97
C TRP A 34 -7.88 -11.48 -13.71
N GLU A 35 -7.76 -11.73 -15.03
CA GLU A 35 -8.78 -12.47 -15.80
C GLU A 35 -8.32 -13.87 -16.19
N THR A 36 -7.00 -14.11 -16.31
CA THR A 36 -6.48 -15.40 -16.77
C THR A 36 -5.10 -15.70 -16.22
N GLN A 37 -4.79 -17.00 -16.16
CA GLN A 37 -3.50 -17.53 -15.74
C GLN A 37 -3.14 -18.80 -16.52
N ALA A 38 -1.85 -19.06 -16.70
CA ALA A 38 -1.34 -20.26 -17.38
C ALA A 38 -0.10 -20.81 -16.68
N GLU A 39 0.07 -22.14 -16.69
CA GLU A 39 1.28 -22.80 -16.20
C GLU A 39 2.36 -22.76 -17.29
N LEU A 40 3.57 -22.33 -16.92
CA LEU A 40 4.76 -22.43 -17.77
C LEU A 40 5.26 -23.89 -17.76
N SER A 41 4.64 -24.73 -18.59
CA SER A 41 4.99 -26.16 -18.73
C SER A 41 6.12 -26.43 -19.72
N GLY A 42 6.38 -25.51 -20.65
CA GLY A 42 7.45 -25.58 -21.64
C GLY A 42 8.46 -24.44 -21.52
N ASP A 43 9.06 -24.06 -22.65
CA ASP A 43 10.09 -23.02 -22.73
C ASP A 43 9.51 -21.61 -22.59
N SER A 44 8.28 -21.37 -23.02
CA SER A 44 7.61 -20.08 -22.88
C SER A 44 6.09 -20.20 -22.82
N VAL A 45 5.45 -19.15 -22.31
CA VAL A 45 4.00 -18.97 -22.30
C VAL A 45 3.68 -17.49 -22.53
N VAL A 46 2.66 -17.21 -23.32
CA VAL A 46 2.12 -15.86 -23.55
C VAL A 46 0.63 -15.90 -23.23
N LEU A 47 0.18 -14.96 -22.41
CA LEU A 47 -1.22 -14.86 -22.02
C LEU A 47 -1.97 -13.93 -22.97
N PRO A 48 -3.26 -14.20 -23.26
CA PRO A 48 -4.10 -13.26 -23.98
C PRO A 48 -4.25 -11.97 -23.15
N ALA A 49 -4.42 -10.84 -23.85
CA ALA A 49 -4.68 -9.57 -23.17
C ALA A 49 -6.04 -9.58 -22.44
N PRO A 50 -6.18 -8.80 -21.36
CA PRO A 50 -7.47 -8.59 -20.70
C PRO A 50 -8.54 -8.02 -21.64
N THR A 51 -9.79 -8.35 -21.35
CA THR A 51 -10.96 -7.89 -22.11
C THR A 51 -11.33 -6.43 -21.82
N ALA A 52 -10.96 -5.93 -20.64
CA ALA A 52 -11.15 -4.55 -20.22
C ALA A 52 -10.49 -3.56 -21.20
N GLU A 53 -11.24 -2.54 -21.64
CA GLU A 53 -10.85 -1.62 -22.71
C GLU A 53 -9.47 -0.99 -22.49
N TYR A 54 -9.19 -0.53 -21.26
CA TYR A 54 -7.93 0.12 -20.91
C TYR A 54 -6.71 -0.81 -20.95
N ALA A 55 -6.89 -2.12 -21.05
CA ALA A 55 -5.82 -3.13 -21.01
C ALA A 55 -5.77 -4.02 -22.28
N ARG A 56 -6.55 -3.71 -23.32
CA ARG A 56 -6.57 -4.52 -24.55
C ARG A 56 -5.26 -4.54 -25.33
N ALA A 57 -4.43 -3.50 -25.15
CA ALA A 57 -3.11 -3.39 -25.79
C ALA A 57 -1.97 -3.99 -24.95
N SER A 58 -2.29 -4.52 -23.77
CA SER A 58 -1.32 -5.04 -22.82
C SER A 58 -0.76 -6.40 -23.26
N THR A 59 0.46 -6.73 -22.80
CA THR A 59 1.09 -8.04 -23.06
C THR A 59 1.59 -8.66 -21.77
N LEU A 60 1.59 -9.99 -21.70
CA LEU A 60 2.19 -10.75 -20.61
C LEU A 60 2.75 -12.06 -21.14
N GLY A 61 4.01 -12.34 -20.85
CA GLY A 61 4.63 -13.63 -21.13
C GLY A 61 5.72 -13.97 -20.14
N ALA A 62 6.06 -15.25 -20.08
CA ALA A 62 7.23 -15.72 -19.37
C ALA A 62 7.98 -16.78 -20.17
N SER A 63 9.28 -16.87 -19.93
CA SER A 63 10.15 -17.88 -20.55
C SER A 63 11.02 -18.55 -19.50
N ALA A 64 11.14 -19.88 -19.57
CA ALA A 64 12.08 -20.64 -18.79
C ALA A 64 13.48 -20.51 -19.40
N LEU A 65 14.48 -20.28 -18.56
CA LEU A 65 15.88 -20.26 -18.92
C LEU A 65 16.55 -21.43 -18.21
N GLY A 66 17.30 -22.26 -18.95
CA GLY A 66 18.00 -23.41 -18.39
C GLY A 66 18.39 -24.43 -19.45
N SER A 67 18.93 -25.56 -18.99
CA SER A 67 19.39 -26.65 -19.86
C SER A 67 19.01 -28.02 -19.28
N GLY A 68 18.86 -29.03 -20.14
CA GLY A 68 18.68 -30.43 -19.71
C GLY A 68 17.44 -30.69 -18.84
N GLY A 69 16.32 -29.99 -19.09
CA GLY A 69 15.07 -30.15 -18.34
C GLY A 69 15.07 -29.52 -16.94
N LYS A 70 16.16 -28.83 -16.56
CA LYS A 70 16.23 -27.99 -15.36
C LYS A 70 15.94 -26.55 -15.73
N ARG A 71 15.08 -25.92 -14.94
CA ARG A 71 14.82 -24.49 -14.98
C ARG A 71 15.79 -23.81 -14.03
N GLU A 72 16.64 -22.94 -14.55
CA GLU A 72 17.64 -22.19 -13.79
C GLU A 72 17.14 -20.78 -13.46
N ALA A 73 16.44 -20.17 -14.41
CA ALA A 73 15.81 -18.87 -14.24
C ALA A 73 14.47 -18.78 -14.98
N VAL A 74 13.68 -17.74 -14.68
CA VAL A 74 12.46 -17.40 -15.41
C VAL A 74 12.47 -15.92 -15.75
N LEU A 75 12.32 -15.61 -17.03
CA LEU A 75 12.06 -14.27 -17.54
C LEU A 75 10.56 -14.00 -17.47
N LEU A 76 10.17 -12.84 -16.94
CA LEU A 76 8.82 -12.29 -17.00
C LEU A 76 8.85 -10.97 -17.79
N ASP A 77 7.97 -10.84 -18.76
CA ASP A 77 7.83 -9.67 -19.63
C ASP A 77 6.36 -9.22 -19.63
N TRP A 78 6.10 -7.96 -19.28
CA TRP A 78 4.75 -7.42 -19.23
C TRP A 78 4.70 -5.96 -19.67
N LYS A 79 3.57 -5.56 -20.26
CA LYS A 79 3.33 -4.18 -20.68
C LYS A 79 1.94 -3.73 -20.28
N GLN A 80 1.87 -2.53 -19.70
CA GLN A 80 0.62 -1.81 -19.38
C GLN A 80 -0.40 -2.66 -18.61
N LEU A 81 0.03 -3.42 -17.61
CA LEU A 81 -0.87 -4.21 -16.76
C LEU A 81 -0.94 -3.64 -15.35
N TRP A 82 -2.14 -3.43 -14.83
CA TRP A 82 -2.28 -3.04 -13.42
C TRP A 82 -1.93 -4.16 -12.46
N SER A 83 -1.95 -5.42 -12.91
CA SER A 83 -1.47 -6.59 -12.19
C SER A 83 -0.99 -7.66 -13.17
N ALA A 84 0.24 -8.14 -12.97
CA ALA A 84 0.78 -9.36 -13.52
C ALA A 84 1.49 -10.13 -12.41
N THR A 85 1.54 -11.45 -12.52
CA THR A 85 2.09 -12.33 -11.49
C THR A 85 2.95 -13.41 -12.10
N LEU A 86 4.05 -13.75 -11.42
CA LEU A 86 4.84 -14.96 -11.64
C LEU A 86 4.88 -15.72 -10.31
N ARG A 87 4.26 -16.89 -10.25
CA ARG A 87 4.02 -17.65 -9.02
C ARG A 87 4.75 -18.99 -9.09
N PHE A 88 5.46 -19.36 -8.04
CA PHE A 88 6.08 -20.68 -7.88
C PHE A 88 5.31 -21.44 -6.80
N GLU A 89 4.37 -22.27 -7.23
CA GLU A 89 3.45 -22.99 -6.35
C GLU A 89 3.98 -24.38 -6.04
N SER A 90 3.90 -24.76 -4.77
CA SER A 90 4.25 -26.09 -4.31
C SER A 90 3.15 -27.10 -4.67
N ARG A 91 3.56 -28.22 -5.25
CA ARG A 91 2.62 -29.32 -5.57
C ARG A 91 2.10 -30.00 -4.31
N GLN A 92 2.84 -29.94 -3.20
CA GLN A 92 2.44 -30.40 -1.87
C GLN A 92 2.61 -29.28 -0.83
N PRO A 93 1.76 -29.19 0.20
CA PRO A 93 1.90 -28.15 1.24
C PRO A 93 3.28 -28.21 1.90
N LEU A 94 3.91 -27.06 2.08
CA LEU A 94 5.21 -26.92 2.73
C LEU A 94 5.04 -26.42 4.17
N ASP A 95 5.76 -27.04 5.10
CA ASP A 95 5.90 -26.52 6.46
C ASP A 95 7.09 -25.55 6.52
N LEU A 96 6.79 -24.25 6.52
CA LEU A 96 7.80 -23.19 6.60
C LEU A 96 8.10 -22.75 8.04
N ARG A 97 7.46 -23.32 9.07
CA ARG A 97 7.73 -22.97 10.48
C ARG A 97 9.21 -23.10 10.87
N PRO A 98 9.96 -24.12 10.40
CA PRO A 98 11.39 -24.23 10.71
C PRO A 98 12.28 -23.17 10.05
N TYR A 99 11.74 -22.37 9.12
CA TYR A 99 12.47 -21.39 8.31
C TYR A 99 12.12 -19.94 8.68
N LEU A 100 11.23 -19.71 9.65
CA LEU A 100 10.77 -18.36 10.01
C LEU A 100 11.88 -17.43 10.53
N GLY A 101 12.99 -18.01 11.02
CA GLY A 101 14.19 -17.27 11.41
C GLY A 101 15.22 -17.08 10.28
N GLY A 102 14.96 -17.59 9.07
CA GLY A 102 15.88 -17.56 7.94
C GLY A 102 15.51 -16.54 6.86
N THR A 103 15.96 -16.78 5.63
CA THR A 103 15.83 -15.84 4.51
C THR A 103 15.22 -16.47 3.25
N LEU A 104 14.36 -15.71 2.57
CA LEU A 104 13.95 -15.94 1.20
C LEU A 104 14.94 -15.17 0.33
N GLU A 105 15.63 -15.89 -0.52
CA GLU A 105 16.72 -15.33 -1.30
C GLU A 105 16.56 -15.69 -2.78
N PHE A 106 16.85 -14.74 -3.65
CA PHE A 106 16.78 -14.91 -5.11
C PHE A 106 17.67 -13.89 -5.81
N ASP A 107 18.01 -14.16 -7.06
CA ASP A 107 18.71 -13.21 -7.92
C ASP A 107 17.69 -12.59 -8.86
N LEU A 108 17.75 -11.27 -9.01
CA LEU A 108 16.88 -10.48 -9.87
C LEU A 108 17.73 -9.73 -10.90
N ASP A 109 17.46 -9.95 -12.18
CA ASP A 109 17.99 -9.15 -13.28
C ASP A 109 16.88 -8.27 -13.85
N VAL A 110 17.12 -6.97 -13.93
CA VAL A 110 16.10 -5.98 -14.30
C VAL A 110 16.50 -5.32 -15.62
N ALA A 111 15.86 -5.73 -16.70
CA ALA A 111 16.07 -5.14 -18.02
C ALA A 111 15.26 -3.85 -18.20
N GLU A 112 14.01 -3.83 -17.70
CA GLU A 112 13.11 -2.68 -17.79
C GLU A 112 12.19 -2.63 -16.56
N LEU A 113 12.11 -1.46 -15.89
CA LEU A 113 11.16 -1.22 -14.79
C LEU A 113 10.82 0.26 -14.57
N GLY A 114 11.15 1.15 -15.52
CA GLY A 114 10.94 2.59 -15.36
C GLY A 114 9.49 2.94 -15.05
N GLN A 115 8.56 2.29 -15.75
CA GLN A 115 7.10 2.43 -15.57
C GLN A 115 6.47 1.22 -14.86
N GLY A 116 7.29 0.36 -14.26
CA GLY A 116 6.88 -0.91 -13.69
C GLY A 116 7.00 -0.96 -12.18
N GLY A 117 6.27 -1.90 -11.59
CA GLY A 117 6.41 -2.27 -10.19
C GLY A 117 6.79 -3.73 -10.05
N VAL A 118 7.51 -4.05 -8.96
CA VAL A 118 7.82 -5.44 -8.61
C VAL A 118 7.81 -5.60 -7.08
N ARG A 119 7.15 -6.67 -6.61
CA ARG A 119 7.09 -7.05 -5.21
C ARG A 119 7.35 -8.55 -5.10
N ALA A 120 8.17 -8.96 -4.12
CA ALA A 120 8.26 -10.37 -3.76
C ALA A 120 7.09 -10.73 -2.84
N LYS A 121 6.35 -11.79 -3.16
CA LYS A 121 5.19 -12.23 -2.39
C LYS A 121 5.35 -13.66 -1.88
N LEU A 122 4.79 -13.92 -0.71
CA LEU A 122 4.54 -15.24 -0.14
C LEU A 122 3.08 -15.31 0.31
N ALA A 123 2.41 -16.45 0.08
CA ALA A 123 1.08 -16.70 0.61
C ALA A 123 1.01 -17.97 1.47
N CYS A 124 0.59 -17.81 2.73
CA CYS A 124 0.46 -18.93 3.67
C CYS A 124 -0.96 -19.52 3.77
N GLY A 125 -1.93 -18.95 3.03
CA GLY A 125 -3.33 -19.38 3.02
C GLY A 125 -4.27 -18.18 2.87
N ASP A 126 -5.57 -18.43 3.05
CA ASP A 126 -6.60 -17.39 2.96
C ASP A 126 -6.33 -16.25 3.94
N GLY A 127 -6.36 -15.00 3.45
CA GLY A 127 -6.04 -13.81 4.23
C GLY A 127 -4.55 -13.64 4.60
N CYS A 128 -3.67 -14.55 4.14
CA CYS A 128 -2.23 -14.56 4.43
C CYS A 128 -1.36 -14.35 3.19
N GLU A 129 -1.71 -13.38 2.33
CA GLU A 129 -0.85 -12.92 1.23
C GLU A 129 -0.04 -11.70 1.67
N ARG A 130 1.29 -11.77 1.59
CA ARG A 130 2.18 -10.69 2.02
C ARG A 130 3.23 -10.42 0.96
N GLY A 131 3.43 -9.15 0.63
CA GLY A 131 4.39 -8.70 -0.34
C GLY A 131 5.39 -7.72 0.26
N VAL A 132 6.66 -7.84 -0.11
CA VAL A 132 7.70 -6.84 0.14
C VAL A 132 7.89 -6.02 -1.13
N ASN A 133 7.78 -4.70 -1.02
CA ASN A 133 7.98 -3.80 -2.14
C ASN A 133 9.46 -3.75 -2.54
N LEU A 134 9.75 -3.98 -3.82
CA LEU A 134 11.10 -3.99 -4.38
C LEU A 134 11.30 -2.92 -5.45
N ILE A 135 10.36 -1.97 -5.61
CA ILE A 135 10.41 -0.95 -6.68
C ILE A 135 11.70 -0.15 -6.64
N ALA A 136 12.00 0.54 -5.53
CA ALA A 136 13.24 1.30 -5.39
C ALA A 136 14.53 0.48 -5.66
N PRO A 137 14.79 -0.67 -4.98
CA PRO A 137 16.00 -1.45 -5.23
C PRO A 137 16.06 -2.04 -6.65
N ALA A 138 14.92 -2.50 -7.21
CA ALA A 138 14.88 -3.06 -8.55
C ALA A 138 15.13 -1.99 -9.63
N ARG A 139 14.58 -0.78 -9.48
CA ARG A 139 14.88 0.33 -10.40
C ARG A 139 16.34 0.74 -10.33
N ALA A 140 16.91 0.84 -9.14
CA ALA A 140 18.33 1.09 -8.96
C ALA A 140 19.22 0.00 -9.58
N ALA A 141 18.70 -1.22 -9.76
CA ALA A 141 19.35 -2.36 -10.40
C ALA A 141 19.19 -2.42 -11.93
N THR A 142 18.36 -1.57 -12.53
CA THR A 142 18.08 -1.61 -13.98
C THR A 142 19.36 -1.56 -14.81
N GLY A 143 19.57 -2.56 -15.67
CA GLY A 143 20.73 -2.65 -16.56
C GLY A 143 22.06 -3.04 -15.87
N LYS A 144 22.04 -3.42 -14.59
CA LYS A 144 23.25 -3.83 -13.83
C LYS A 144 23.49 -5.34 -13.82
N GLY A 145 22.67 -6.12 -14.52
CA GLY A 145 22.69 -7.58 -14.46
C GLY A 145 22.17 -8.14 -13.13
N TRP A 146 22.41 -9.42 -12.89
CA TRP A 146 21.93 -10.15 -11.70
C TRP A 146 22.32 -9.47 -10.38
N GLN A 147 21.32 -9.09 -9.60
CA GLN A 147 21.48 -8.59 -8.24
C GLN A 147 20.94 -9.61 -7.24
N ARG A 148 21.68 -9.86 -6.16
CA ARG A 148 21.22 -10.71 -5.07
C ARG A 148 20.20 -9.97 -4.21
N ILE A 149 19.04 -10.58 -3.99
CA ILE A 149 18.04 -10.14 -3.02
C ILE A 149 17.93 -11.19 -1.91
N ALA A 150 17.94 -10.72 -0.66
CA ALA A 150 17.68 -11.53 0.51
C ALA A 150 16.65 -10.81 1.40
N LEU A 151 15.57 -11.51 1.75
CA LEU A 151 14.46 -11.00 2.56
C LEU A 151 14.29 -11.92 3.77
N PRO A 152 14.34 -11.39 5.01
CA PRO A 152 13.96 -12.17 6.18
C PRO A 152 12.56 -12.80 6.03
N LEU A 153 12.38 -14.06 6.40
CA LEU A 153 11.04 -14.68 6.34
C LEU A 153 10.03 -13.96 7.23
N SER A 154 10.50 -13.33 8.31
CA SER A 154 9.71 -12.47 9.19
C SER A 154 8.99 -11.33 8.45
N CYS A 155 9.46 -10.89 7.29
CA CYS A 155 8.78 -9.89 6.45
C CYS A 155 7.39 -10.33 5.97
N PHE A 156 7.16 -11.64 5.91
CA PHE A 156 5.90 -12.24 5.47
C PHE A 156 5.05 -12.72 6.64
N VAL A 157 5.56 -12.65 7.87
CA VAL A 157 4.88 -13.15 9.07
C VAL A 157 4.07 -12.03 9.71
N ARG A 158 2.78 -12.30 9.92
CA ARG A 158 1.92 -11.51 10.80
C ARG A 158 1.36 -12.41 11.90
N GLU A 159 0.90 -11.78 12.98
CA GLU A 159 0.20 -12.49 14.05
C GLU A 159 -1.00 -13.30 13.50
N GLY A 160 -1.14 -14.54 13.97
CA GLY A 160 -2.19 -15.47 13.53
C GLY A 160 -1.94 -16.18 12.18
N ALA A 161 -0.83 -15.90 11.49
CA ALA A 161 -0.51 -16.57 10.23
C ALA A 161 -0.07 -18.02 10.43
N ASP A 162 -0.63 -18.95 9.64
CA ASP A 162 -0.27 -20.38 9.67
C ASP A 162 0.70 -20.75 8.53
N PHE A 163 1.96 -20.99 8.89
CA PHE A 163 3.01 -21.39 7.96
C PHE A 163 3.20 -22.91 7.85
N SER A 164 2.29 -23.73 8.39
CA SER A 164 2.41 -25.19 8.36
C SER A 164 2.01 -25.83 7.03
N LYS A 165 1.27 -25.11 6.17
CA LYS A 165 0.69 -25.62 4.91
C LYS A 165 0.84 -24.64 3.75
N VAL A 166 2.01 -24.02 3.61
CA VAL A 166 2.28 -23.02 2.57
C VAL A 166 2.23 -23.64 1.18
N ARG A 167 1.46 -23.03 0.27
CA ARG A 167 1.35 -23.42 -1.14
C ARG A 167 2.08 -22.47 -2.08
N LEU A 168 2.22 -21.21 -1.73
CA LEU A 168 2.92 -20.20 -2.53
C LEU A 168 4.11 -19.65 -1.74
N PRO A 169 5.24 -20.37 -1.70
CA PRO A 169 6.43 -19.91 -1.00
C PRO A 169 7.11 -18.71 -1.68
N PHE A 170 6.88 -18.50 -2.98
CA PHE A 170 7.46 -17.39 -3.72
C PHE A 170 6.60 -16.97 -4.92
N ALA A 171 6.44 -15.66 -5.09
CA ALA A 171 5.91 -15.03 -6.28
C ALA A 171 6.54 -13.67 -6.50
N LEU A 172 6.49 -13.19 -7.75
CA LEU A 172 6.64 -11.80 -8.09
C LEU A 172 5.27 -11.25 -8.50
N ASP A 173 4.80 -10.21 -7.80
CA ASP A 173 3.67 -9.40 -8.24
C ASP A 173 4.22 -8.15 -8.91
N THR A 174 3.74 -7.86 -10.12
CA THR A 174 4.20 -6.75 -10.94
C THR A 174 3.05 -5.89 -11.45
N THR A 175 3.37 -4.64 -11.79
CA THR A 175 2.44 -3.62 -12.26
C THR A 175 3.10 -2.78 -13.35
N GLY A 176 2.31 -2.04 -14.13
CA GLY A 176 2.80 -1.16 -15.19
C GLY A 176 3.47 -1.92 -16.34
N THR A 177 4.70 -1.55 -16.66
CA THR A 177 5.51 -2.18 -17.73
C THR A 177 6.88 -2.58 -17.20
N GLY A 178 7.34 -3.78 -17.53
CA GLY A 178 8.68 -4.21 -17.19
C GLY A 178 9.09 -5.54 -17.78
N ARG A 179 10.38 -5.83 -17.61
CA ARG A 179 11.04 -7.07 -18.02
C ARG A 179 12.08 -7.43 -16.98
N VAL A 180 11.85 -8.54 -16.26
CA VAL A 180 12.75 -9.00 -15.20
C VAL A 180 12.98 -10.50 -15.29
N SER A 181 14.17 -10.96 -14.95
CA SER A 181 14.47 -12.38 -14.77
C SER A 181 14.73 -12.70 -13.31
N VAL A 182 14.28 -13.87 -12.86
CA VAL A 182 14.52 -14.37 -11.51
C VAL A 182 15.23 -15.72 -11.53
N ALA A 183 16.27 -15.88 -10.70
CA ALA A 183 17.08 -17.10 -10.59
C ALA A 183 17.42 -17.40 -9.12
N ASN A 184 18.03 -18.57 -8.87
CA ASN A 184 18.63 -18.93 -7.57
C ASN A 184 17.70 -18.70 -6.36
N VAL A 185 16.43 -19.04 -6.53
CA VAL A 185 15.36 -18.84 -5.55
C VAL A 185 15.43 -19.94 -4.48
N ARG A 186 15.66 -19.56 -3.23
CA ARG A 186 15.77 -20.47 -2.10
C ARG A 186 15.18 -19.90 -0.81
N ILE A 187 14.71 -20.78 0.07
CA ILE A 187 14.37 -20.47 1.46
C ILE A 187 15.37 -21.19 2.35
N THR A 188 16.12 -20.44 3.13
CA THR A 188 17.14 -20.94 4.06
C THR A 188 16.64 -20.91 5.49
N ARG A 189 17.25 -21.73 6.37
CA ARG A 189 17.01 -21.64 7.82
C ARG A 189 17.85 -20.57 8.50
N GLU A 190 19.04 -20.35 7.98
CA GLU A 190 19.98 -19.36 8.50
C GLU A 190 19.63 -17.98 7.96
N ALA A 191 19.52 -17.01 8.86
CA ALA A 191 19.38 -15.61 8.49
C ALA A 191 20.64 -15.14 7.76
N ARG A 192 20.45 -14.45 6.63
CA ARG A 192 21.51 -13.72 5.95
C ARG A 192 21.25 -12.21 5.97
N PRO A 193 22.31 -11.38 5.95
CA PRO A 193 22.17 -9.96 5.69
C PRO A 193 21.41 -9.74 4.37
N GLY A 194 20.43 -8.85 4.38
CA GLY A 194 19.53 -8.64 3.25
C GLY A 194 18.86 -7.28 3.31
N LEU A 195 17.87 -7.07 2.45
CA LEU A 195 17.05 -5.86 2.50
C LEU A 195 16.24 -5.86 3.80
N ALA A 196 16.26 -4.72 4.48
CA ALA A 196 15.32 -4.48 5.56
C ALA A 196 13.91 -4.44 4.96
N CYS A 197 12.97 -5.16 5.57
CA CYS A 197 11.55 -4.95 5.32
C CYS A 197 10.98 -4.05 6.41
N PRO A 198 10.03 -3.16 6.07
CA PRO A 198 9.29 -2.41 7.07
C PRO A 198 8.60 -3.37 8.04
N ASP A 199 8.70 -3.13 9.35
CA ASP A 199 7.83 -3.81 10.30
C ASP A 199 6.40 -3.33 10.05
N TYR A 200 5.52 -4.27 9.66
CA TYR A 200 4.13 -3.96 9.36
C TYR A 200 3.40 -3.29 10.53
N ARG A 201 3.90 -3.45 11.76
CA ARG A 201 3.35 -2.80 12.96
C ARG A 201 3.69 -1.33 13.05
N THR A 202 4.79 -0.91 12.42
CA THR A 202 5.29 0.47 12.48
C THR A 202 5.21 1.19 11.15
N GLU A 203 4.88 0.50 10.05
CA GLU A 203 4.85 1.08 8.71
C GLU A 203 4.00 2.35 8.68
N SER A 204 2.78 2.31 9.23
CA SER A 204 1.84 3.44 9.27
C SER A 204 2.30 4.65 10.11
N VAL A 205 3.30 4.50 10.97
CA VAL A 205 3.89 5.58 11.79
C VAL A 205 5.31 5.95 11.36
N THR A 206 5.85 5.29 10.33
CA THR A 206 7.21 5.48 9.84
C THR A 206 7.16 6.29 8.54
N PRO A 207 7.65 7.54 8.51
CA PRO A 207 7.52 8.39 7.32
C PRO A 207 8.14 7.73 6.07
N ALA A 208 7.38 7.65 4.98
CA ALA A 208 7.85 7.09 3.72
C ALA A 208 7.18 7.75 2.51
N MET A 209 7.89 7.90 1.40
CA MET A 209 7.30 8.34 0.13
C MET A 209 6.32 7.28 -0.42
N LEU A 210 5.37 7.71 -1.26
CA LEU A 210 4.52 6.78 -2.01
C LEU A 210 5.29 6.17 -3.19
N ASP A 211 5.98 5.05 -2.93
CA ASP A 211 6.78 4.33 -3.92
C ASP A 211 5.96 3.24 -4.64
N GLU A 212 4.92 3.67 -5.34
CA GLU A 212 4.11 2.82 -6.20
C GLU A 212 4.42 3.10 -7.67
N SER A 213 4.40 2.07 -8.52
CA SER A 213 4.80 2.24 -9.93
C SER A 213 3.97 3.28 -10.68
N TRP A 214 2.71 3.44 -10.29
CA TRP A 214 1.76 4.42 -10.85
C TRP A 214 1.82 5.80 -10.17
N ALA A 215 2.60 5.94 -9.09
CA ALA A 215 2.72 7.18 -8.31
C ALA A 215 4.03 7.93 -8.57
N VAL A 216 5.10 7.21 -8.88
CA VAL A 216 6.48 7.71 -8.83
C VAL A 216 6.74 8.95 -9.68
N ASP A 217 6.06 9.09 -10.81
CA ASP A 217 6.31 10.16 -11.77
C ASP A 217 5.56 11.46 -11.44
N TRP A 218 4.52 11.40 -10.59
CA TRP A 218 3.70 12.57 -10.28
C TRP A 218 3.70 12.94 -8.79
N TRP A 219 3.93 12.00 -7.88
CA TRP A 219 3.76 12.24 -6.45
C TRP A 219 4.74 13.29 -5.90
N LEU A 220 6.04 13.14 -6.20
CA LEU A 220 7.05 14.10 -5.76
C LEU A 220 6.94 15.45 -6.49
N PRO A 221 6.72 15.51 -7.82
CA PRO A 221 6.38 16.77 -8.49
C PRO A 221 5.20 17.50 -7.86
N ARG A 222 4.10 16.80 -7.57
CA ARG A 222 2.95 17.40 -6.90
C ARG A 222 3.29 17.94 -5.51
N HIS A 223 4.15 17.26 -4.74
CA HIS A 223 4.61 17.78 -3.46
C HIS A 223 5.34 19.12 -3.63
N LYS A 224 6.20 19.25 -4.64
CA LYS A 224 6.86 20.53 -4.98
C LYS A 224 5.86 21.60 -5.40
N GLU A 225 4.84 21.24 -6.19
CA GLU A 225 3.75 22.15 -6.57
C GLU A 225 3.00 22.68 -5.35
N LYS A 226 2.67 21.82 -4.38
CA LYS A 226 1.99 22.21 -3.14
C LYS A 226 2.84 23.10 -2.24
N LEU A 227 4.15 22.84 -2.15
CA LEU A 227 5.07 23.76 -1.48
C LEU A 227 5.09 25.14 -2.16
N ALA A 228 5.12 25.18 -3.49
CA ALA A 228 5.10 26.43 -4.25
C ALA A 228 3.77 27.18 -4.12
N GLU A 229 2.64 26.48 -4.14
CA GLU A 229 1.30 27.05 -3.93
C GLU A 229 1.19 27.69 -2.55
N LYS A 230 1.58 26.97 -1.49
CA LYS A 230 1.65 27.50 -0.13
C LYS A 230 2.54 28.74 -0.06
N ARG A 231 3.75 28.67 -0.64
CA ARG A 231 4.71 29.77 -0.66
C ARG A 231 4.12 31.02 -1.31
N LYS A 232 3.45 30.86 -2.44
CA LYS A 232 2.77 31.96 -3.15
C LYS A 232 1.72 32.66 -2.27
N LEU A 233 0.90 31.91 -1.53
CA LEU A 233 -0.09 32.48 -0.62
C LEU A 233 0.55 33.26 0.54
N VAL A 234 1.62 32.72 1.12
CA VAL A 234 2.38 33.39 2.19
C VAL A 234 3.03 34.69 1.68
N ASP A 235 3.72 34.63 0.55
CA ASP A 235 4.44 35.78 -0.01
C ASP A 235 3.48 36.88 -0.49
N ALA A 236 2.25 36.51 -0.86
CA ALA A 236 1.17 37.45 -1.19
C ALA A 236 0.46 38.05 0.05
N GLY A 237 0.93 37.77 1.27
CA GLY A 237 0.29 38.26 2.50
C GLY A 237 -1.09 37.65 2.78
N THR A 238 -1.43 36.54 2.12
CA THR A 238 -2.73 35.86 2.20
C THR A 238 -2.54 34.39 2.62
N PRO A 239 -1.87 34.10 3.74
CA PRO A 239 -1.58 32.73 4.14
C PRO A 239 -2.88 31.92 4.33
N PRO A 240 -2.82 30.59 4.15
CA PRO A 240 -3.99 29.74 4.34
C PRO A 240 -4.61 29.88 5.74
N GLN A 241 -5.92 30.12 5.81
CA GLN A 241 -6.66 30.08 7.07
C GLN A 241 -7.19 28.68 7.38
N ILE A 242 -7.30 27.82 6.36
CA ILE A 242 -7.72 26.44 6.49
C ILE A 242 -6.87 25.55 5.57
N VAL A 243 -6.46 24.39 6.08
CA VAL A 243 -5.76 23.37 5.30
C VAL A 243 -6.52 22.05 5.39
N PHE A 244 -6.64 21.33 4.27
CA PHE A 244 -7.19 19.99 4.22
C PHE A 244 -6.06 19.02 3.91
N ILE A 245 -5.87 17.99 4.73
CA ILE A 245 -4.77 17.03 4.63
C ILE A 245 -5.37 15.64 4.45
N GLY A 246 -4.89 14.89 3.45
CA GLY A 246 -5.37 13.52 3.24
C GLY A 246 -4.89 12.88 1.95
N ASP A 247 -5.73 12.00 1.41
CA ASP A 247 -5.47 11.16 0.23
C ASP A 247 -6.16 11.66 -1.06
N SER A 248 -6.56 10.75 -1.97
CA SER A 248 -7.30 11.05 -3.20
C SER A 248 -8.62 11.77 -2.93
N ILE A 249 -9.31 11.45 -1.83
CA ILE A 249 -10.58 12.08 -1.48
C ILE A 249 -10.34 13.53 -1.06
N THR A 250 -9.20 13.83 -0.42
CA THR A 250 -8.82 15.23 -0.17
C THR A 250 -8.32 15.91 -1.45
N GLN A 251 -7.65 15.18 -2.34
CA GLN A 251 -7.19 15.72 -3.62
C GLN A 251 -8.36 16.12 -4.52
N GLY A 252 -9.47 15.36 -4.49
CA GLY A 252 -10.64 15.65 -5.32
C GLY A 252 -11.34 16.98 -5.01
N TRP A 253 -11.02 17.67 -3.90
CA TRP A 253 -11.41 19.07 -3.70
C TRP A 253 -10.92 20.01 -4.81
N GLU A 254 -9.84 19.63 -5.51
CA GLU A 254 -9.31 20.38 -6.65
C GLU A 254 -9.95 19.99 -8.00
N LYS A 255 -10.73 18.92 -8.01
CA LYS A 255 -11.33 18.31 -9.19
C LYS A 255 -12.86 18.23 -9.04
N GLU A 256 -13.40 17.08 -8.65
CA GLU A 256 -14.84 16.83 -8.52
C GLU A 256 -15.50 17.75 -7.48
N GLY A 257 -14.76 18.15 -6.44
CA GLY A 257 -15.20 19.07 -5.40
C GLY A 257 -14.92 20.55 -5.69
N ARG A 258 -14.36 20.90 -6.85
CA ARG A 258 -13.84 22.25 -7.14
C ARG A 258 -14.91 23.34 -6.97
N GLU A 259 -16.11 23.14 -7.47
CA GLU A 259 -17.19 24.13 -7.38
C GLU A 259 -17.66 24.36 -5.94
N VAL A 260 -17.65 23.31 -5.12
CA VAL A 260 -17.93 23.42 -3.68
C VAL A 260 -16.77 24.13 -2.97
N TRP A 261 -15.53 23.81 -3.33
CA TRP A 261 -14.33 24.45 -2.79
C TRP A 261 -14.30 25.96 -3.04
N GLN A 262 -14.55 26.38 -4.27
CA GLN A 262 -14.57 27.80 -4.65
C GLN A 262 -15.62 28.59 -3.87
N ARG A 263 -16.81 28.00 -3.65
CA ARG A 263 -17.89 28.65 -2.90
C ARG A 263 -17.58 28.83 -1.42
N HIS A 264 -16.92 27.86 -0.79
CA HIS A 264 -16.85 27.80 0.68
C HIS A 264 -15.46 28.09 1.27
N TYR A 265 -14.40 27.68 0.59
CA TYR A 265 -13.04 27.67 1.15
C TYR A 265 -12.06 28.61 0.44
N ALA A 266 -12.32 29.02 -0.80
CA ALA A 266 -11.46 29.98 -1.50
C ALA A 266 -11.35 31.32 -0.74
N ARG A 267 -12.44 31.81 -0.14
CA ARG A 267 -12.45 33.03 0.70
C ARG A 267 -11.57 32.93 1.95
N LEU A 268 -11.18 31.72 2.34
CA LEU A 268 -10.33 31.43 3.49
C LEU A 268 -8.87 31.17 3.06
N ASN A 269 -8.54 31.41 1.79
CA ASN A 269 -7.30 30.98 1.15
C ASN A 269 -7.05 29.49 1.42
N GLY A 270 -8.10 28.67 1.35
CA GLY A 270 -8.02 27.26 1.68
C GLY A 270 -6.95 26.57 0.83
N LEU A 271 -6.22 25.64 1.45
CA LEU A 271 -5.20 24.84 0.77
C LEU A 271 -5.52 23.34 0.89
N ALA A 272 -5.69 22.66 -0.25
CA ALA A 272 -5.91 21.23 -0.32
C ALA A 272 -4.58 20.48 -0.50
N LEU A 273 -4.18 19.72 0.52
CA LEU A 273 -2.94 18.93 0.63
C LEU A 273 -3.25 17.42 0.53
N GLY A 274 -4.06 17.06 -0.47
CA GLY A 274 -4.46 15.68 -0.76
C GLY A 274 -3.62 15.03 -1.87
N PHE A 275 -3.31 13.74 -1.73
CA PHE A 275 -2.50 12.98 -2.68
C PHE A 275 -3.11 11.60 -2.92
N GLY A 276 -3.39 11.28 -4.19
CA GLY A 276 -3.99 10.01 -4.57
C GLY A 276 -3.20 8.80 -4.08
N GLY A 277 -3.87 7.91 -3.34
CA GLY A 277 -3.30 6.68 -2.82
C GLY A 277 -2.41 6.81 -1.58
N ASP A 278 -2.28 8.02 -1.03
CA ASP A 278 -1.55 8.24 0.22
C ASP A 278 -2.14 7.43 1.37
N ARG A 279 -1.23 6.90 2.17
CA ARG A 279 -1.47 6.29 3.48
C ARG A 279 -0.91 7.19 4.56
N THR A 280 -1.14 6.83 5.83
CA THR A 280 -0.70 7.65 6.97
C THR A 280 0.80 7.97 6.93
N GLU A 281 1.64 7.01 6.54
CA GLU A 281 3.09 7.20 6.42
C GLU A 281 3.51 8.16 5.32
N ASN A 282 2.70 8.26 4.25
CA ASN A 282 2.96 9.14 3.12
C ASN A 282 2.64 10.58 3.47
N VAL A 283 1.50 10.79 4.13
CA VAL A 283 1.16 12.10 4.71
C VAL A 283 2.23 12.51 5.71
N LEU A 284 2.67 11.61 6.59
CA LEU A 284 3.65 11.91 7.62
C LEU A 284 4.97 12.40 7.01
N TRP A 285 5.43 11.73 5.95
CA TRP A 285 6.60 12.17 5.20
C TRP A 285 6.42 13.58 4.64
N ARG A 286 5.28 13.89 4.00
CA ARG A 286 5.04 15.22 3.41
C ARG A 286 5.02 16.32 4.46
N LEU A 287 4.37 16.09 5.60
CA LEU A 287 4.38 17.03 6.72
C LEU A 287 5.81 17.30 7.20
N GLN A 288 6.63 16.26 7.27
CA GLN A 288 8.04 16.37 7.66
C GLN A 288 8.94 17.02 6.60
N GLN A 289 8.52 17.03 5.34
CA GLN A 289 9.15 17.80 4.25
C GLN A 289 8.58 19.21 4.10
N GLY A 290 7.88 19.71 5.13
CA GLY A 290 7.55 21.12 5.27
C GLY A 290 6.25 21.54 4.61
N GLU A 291 5.35 20.60 4.28
CA GLU A 291 4.07 20.90 3.64
C GLU A 291 3.20 21.87 4.45
N ILE A 292 3.35 21.90 5.77
CA ILE A 292 2.62 22.81 6.68
C ILE A 292 3.53 23.79 7.43
N ASP A 293 4.82 23.86 7.07
CA ASP A 293 5.75 24.76 7.76
C ASP A 293 5.55 26.22 7.33
N GLY A 294 5.74 27.16 8.26
CA GLY A 294 5.67 28.60 7.99
C GLY A 294 4.25 29.16 7.77
N ILE A 295 3.22 28.38 8.08
CA ILE A 295 1.82 28.82 8.10
C ILE A 295 1.22 28.63 9.49
N ALA A 296 0.09 29.29 9.75
CA ALA A 296 -0.67 29.15 10.99
C ALA A 296 -2.17 29.18 10.65
N PRO A 297 -2.72 28.13 10.00
CA PRO A 297 -4.14 28.07 9.70
C PRO A 297 -4.95 28.04 11.00
N LYS A 298 -6.18 28.53 10.98
CA LYS A 298 -7.10 28.39 12.12
C LYS A 298 -7.51 26.93 12.30
N VAL A 299 -7.74 26.21 11.21
CA VAL A 299 -8.18 24.81 11.22
C VAL A 299 -7.36 23.97 10.23
N ALA A 300 -6.94 22.78 10.66
CA ALA A 300 -6.45 21.71 9.81
C ALA A 300 -7.48 20.58 9.82
N VAL A 301 -8.06 20.28 8.66
CA VAL A 301 -8.98 19.16 8.46
C VAL A 301 -8.16 17.94 8.04
N LEU A 302 -8.18 16.88 8.83
CA LEU A 302 -7.46 15.63 8.55
C LEU A 302 -8.46 14.51 8.25
N MET A 303 -8.33 13.88 7.08
CA MET A 303 -9.06 12.66 6.73
C MET A 303 -8.13 11.75 5.93
N ILE A 304 -7.81 10.58 6.50
CA ILE A 304 -6.83 9.65 5.96
C ILE A 304 -7.05 8.24 6.53
N GLY A 305 -6.70 7.21 5.77
CA GLY A 305 -6.65 5.82 6.25
C GLY A 305 -7.33 4.82 5.32
N THR A 306 -8.18 5.26 4.39
CA THR A 306 -8.89 4.36 3.47
C THR A 306 -7.93 3.57 2.55
N ASN A 307 -6.74 4.10 2.27
CA ASN A 307 -5.71 3.39 1.50
C ASN A 307 -4.90 2.40 2.34
N ASN A 308 -4.74 2.62 3.65
CA ASN A 308 -4.19 1.60 4.55
C ASN A 308 -5.12 0.37 4.56
N THR A 309 -6.43 0.63 4.66
CA THR A 309 -7.47 -0.38 4.50
C THR A 309 -7.42 -1.03 3.11
N GLY A 310 -7.51 -0.23 2.04
CA GLY A 310 -7.68 -0.71 0.67
C GLY A 310 -6.48 -1.45 0.10
N HIS A 311 -5.25 -1.03 0.44
CA HIS A 311 -4.04 -1.64 -0.12
C HIS A 311 -3.52 -2.81 0.71
N ARG A 312 -3.79 -2.84 2.03
CA ARG A 312 -3.15 -3.80 2.95
C ARG A 312 -4.11 -4.59 3.83
N ALA A 313 -5.41 -4.29 3.77
CA ALA A 313 -6.40 -4.75 4.77
C ALA A 313 -5.83 -4.60 6.18
N GLU A 314 -5.23 -3.43 6.44
CA GLU A 314 -4.38 -3.21 7.60
C GLU A 314 -5.16 -3.39 8.90
N ASN A 315 -4.46 -3.84 9.95
CA ASN A 315 -5.06 -3.93 11.28
C ASN A 315 -5.55 -2.51 11.68
N PRO A 316 -6.83 -2.34 12.08
CA PRO A 316 -7.37 -1.05 12.45
C PRO A 316 -6.53 -0.29 13.49
N ALA A 317 -5.92 -0.99 14.45
CA ALA A 317 -5.07 -0.39 15.47
C ALA A 317 -3.78 0.22 14.88
N THR A 318 -3.19 -0.41 13.86
CA THR A 318 -2.00 0.10 13.18
C THR A 318 -2.33 1.35 12.37
N THR A 319 -3.44 1.36 11.64
CA THR A 319 -3.90 2.56 10.92
C THR A 319 -4.25 3.69 11.89
N ALA A 320 -4.94 3.38 12.99
CA ALA A 320 -5.24 4.36 14.04
C ALA A 320 -3.97 4.95 14.69
N ALA A 321 -2.94 4.13 14.92
CA ALA A 321 -1.65 4.63 15.40
C ALA A 321 -0.98 5.60 14.40
N GLY A 322 -1.06 5.30 13.09
CA GLY A 322 -0.65 6.22 12.02
C GLY A 322 -1.38 7.55 12.06
N ILE A 323 -2.71 7.51 12.19
CA ILE A 323 -3.54 8.72 12.33
C ILE A 323 -3.18 9.51 13.58
N LYS A 324 -2.97 8.84 14.73
CA LYS A 324 -2.52 9.49 15.96
C LYS A 324 -1.19 10.21 15.77
N ARG A 325 -0.23 9.55 15.11
CA ARG A 325 1.08 10.15 14.81
C ARG A 325 0.96 11.40 13.93
N LEU A 326 0.04 11.40 12.96
CA LEU A 326 -0.25 12.59 12.14
C LEU A 326 -0.87 13.73 12.96
N VAL A 327 -1.83 13.43 13.83
CA VAL A 327 -2.41 14.43 14.75
C VAL A 327 -1.31 15.05 15.61
N ASP A 328 -0.40 14.25 16.15
CA ASP A 328 0.73 14.72 16.97
C ASP A 328 1.71 15.58 16.16
N GLU A 329 2.07 15.16 14.94
CA GLU A 329 2.93 15.93 14.05
C GLU A 329 2.31 17.29 13.68
N ILE A 330 1.00 17.33 13.37
CA ILE A 330 0.27 18.57 13.09
C ILE A 330 0.27 19.48 14.32
N ARG A 331 -0.05 18.96 15.51
CA ARG A 331 -0.06 19.75 16.76
C ARG A 331 1.32 20.31 17.10
N GLN A 332 2.37 19.54 16.85
CA GLN A 332 3.74 19.97 17.10
C GLN A 332 4.13 21.14 16.18
N ARG A 333 3.80 21.05 14.88
CA ARG A 333 4.16 22.06 13.89
C ARG A 333 3.24 23.28 13.91
N LEU A 334 1.98 23.09 14.27
CA LEU A 334 0.92 24.09 14.26
C LEU A 334 0.23 24.19 15.63
N PRO A 335 0.91 24.65 16.69
CA PRO A 335 0.40 24.57 18.06
C PRO A 335 -0.86 25.40 18.34
N GLN A 336 -1.16 26.38 17.49
CA GLN A 336 -2.36 27.24 17.60
C GLN A 336 -3.52 26.79 16.71
N THR A 337 -3.32 25.76 15.87
CA THR A 337 -4.32 25.29 14.92
C THR A 337 -5.27 24.30 15.58
N GLN A 338 -6.56 24.45 15.30
CA GLN A 338 -7.57 23.45 15.64
C GLN A 338 -7.49 22.29 14.63
N VAL A 339 -7.35 21.06 15.10
CA VAL A 339 -7.39 19.86 14.27
C VAL A 339 -8.81 19.33 14.24
N LEU A 340 -9.43 19.30 13.06
CA LEU A 340 -10.68 18.61 12.80
C LEU A 340 -10.38 17.27 12.15
N LEU A 341 -10.36 16.21 12.95
CA LEU A 341 -10.18 14.84 12.50
C LEU A 341 -11.52 14.27 12.03
N LEU A 342 -11.62 13.96 10.74
CA LEU A 342 -12.80 13.29 10.20
C LEU A 342 -12.68 11.78 10.34
N ALA A 343 -13.82 11.12 10.53
CA ALA A 343 -13.95 9.69 10.29
C ALA A 343 -13.50 9.34 8.86
N VAL A 344 -12.85 8.18 8.71
CA VAL A 344 -12.61 7.56 7.41
C VAL A 344 -13.97 7.22 6.79
N PHE A 345 -14.20 7.71 5.57
CA PHE A 345 -15.48 7.56 4.88
C PHE A 345 -15.82 6.09 4.55
N PRO A 346 -17.11 5.78 4.39
CA PRO A 346 -17.54 4.46 3.93
C PRO A 346 -17.00 4.18 2.52
N ARG A 347 -16.80 2.89 2.23
CA ARG A 347 -16.44 2.36 0.91
C ARG A 347 -17.21 1.08 0.64
N GLY A 348 -17.25 0.62 -0.60
CA GLY A 348 -18.06 -0.53 -1.01
C GLY A 348 -19.55 -0.20 -0.91
N GLU A 349 -20.41 -1.00 -1.54
CA GLU A 349 -21.85 -0.67 -1.61
C GLU A 349 -22.57 -0.95 -0.29
N LYS A 350 -22.31 -2.13 0.28
CA LYS A 350 -23.11 -2.69 1.38
C LYS A 350 -22.51 -2.39 2.76
N PRO A 351 -23.35 -2.34 3.81
CA PRO A 351 -22.88 -2.20 5.20
C PRO A 351 -21.92 -3.30 5.65
N ASP A 352 -22.07 -4.52 5.14
CA ASP A 352 -21.24 -5.69 5.49
C ASP A 352 -19.97 -5.83 4.64
N ASP A 353 -19.62 -4.82 3.84
CA ASP A 353 -18.36 -4.80 3.10
C ASP A 353 -17.15 -4.93 4.04
N PHE A 354 -16.27 -5.87 3.76
CA PHE A 354 -15.12 -6.20 4.60
C PHE A 354 -14.22 -4.98 4.87
N LEU A 355 -13.94 -4.17 3.83
CA LEU A 355 -13.08 -3.00 3.92
C LEU A 355 -13.81 -1.85 4.62
N ARG A 356 -15.12 -1.69 4.41
CA ARG A 356 -15.93 -0.75 5.21
C ARG A 356 -15.86 -1.08 6.69
N GLY A 357 -16.00 -2.36 7.05
CA GLY A 357 -15.86 -2.78 8.44
C GLY A 357 -14.50 -2.45 9.03
N ILE A 358 -13.40 -2.48 8.25
CA ILE A 358 -12.08 -2.01 8.72
C ILE A 358 -12.12 -0.51 9.00
N ASN A 359 -12.64 0.30 8.08
CA ASN A 359 -12.78 1.76 8.27
C ASN A 359 -13.60 2.08 9.53
N GLU A 360 -14.69 1.36 9.79
CA GLU A 360 -15.52 1.56 10.99
C GLU A 360 -14.75 1.27 12.29
N ARG A 361 -13.97 0.18 12.33
CA ARG A 361 -13.10 -0.14 13.47
C ARG A 361 -12.00 0.89 13.68
N VAL A 362 -11.43 1.44 12.59
CA VAL A 362 -10.50 2.58 12.68
C VAL A 362 -11.23 3.79 13.28
N ASN A 363 -12.43 4.10 12.81
CA ASN A 363 -13.23 5.23 13.29
C ASN A 363 -13.55 5.15 14.79
N GLN A 364 -13.86 3.95 15.29
CA GLN A 364 -14.07 3.70 16.73
C GLN A 364 -12.83 4.06 17.56
N LEU A 365 -11.63 3.74 17.07
CA LEU A 365 -10.38 4.04 17.77
C LEU A 365 -10.03 5.53 17.71
N ILE A 366 -10.08 6.13 16.52
CA ILE A 366 -9.62 7.51 16.33
C ILE A 366 -10.59 8.56 16.92
N ALA A 367 -11.85 8.20 17.16
CA ALA A 367 -12.78 9.03 17.91
C ALA A 367 -12.22 9.40 19.31
N GLY A 368 -11.46 8.48 19.92
CA GLY A 368 -10.80 8.70 21.21
C GLY A 368 -9.59 9.65 21.17
N PHE A 369 -9.17 10.14 20.00
CA PHE A 369 -8.06 11.09 19.88
C PHE A 369 -8.48 12.55 20.09
N ALA A 370 -9.78 12.83 20.06
CA ALA A 370 -10.30 14.16 20.36
C ALA A 370 -10.08 14.51 21.83
N ASP A 371 -9.49 15.66 22.11
CA ASP A 371 -9.34 16.22 23.46
C ASP A 371 -10.37 17.32 23.77
N GLY A 372 -11.19 17.69 22.78
CA GLY A 372 -12.21 18.73 22.88
C GLY A 372 -11.64 20.15 23.01
N LYS A 373 -10.32 20.31 22.91
CA LYS A 373 -9.62 21.58 23.08
C LYS A 373 -8.94 22.01 21.79
N THR A 374 -8.06 21.17 21.26
CA THR A 374 -7.32 21.42 20.03
C THR A 374 -7.53 20.32 19.00
N VAL A 375 -7.98 19.12 19.42
CA VAL A 375 -8.35 18.03 18.51
C VAL A 375 -9.83 17.72 18.68
N HIS A 376 -10.54 17.74 17.56
CA HIS A 376 -11.98 17.51 17.47
C HIS A 376 -12.25 16.39 16.47
N PHE A 377 -13.05 15.41 16.86
CA PHE A 377 -13.46 14.33 15.97
C PHE A 377 -14.85 14.61 15.40
N LEU A 378 -15.03 14.34 14.10
CA LEU A 378 -16.32 14.43 13.45
C LEU A 378 -16.55 13.26 12.51
N ASN A 379 -17.63 12.51 12.77
CA ASN A 379 -18.12 11.48 11.86
C ASN A 379 -19.29 12.05 11.04
N ILE A 380 -19.12 12.10 9.72
CA ILE A 380 -20.17 12.55 8.77
C ILE A 380 -20.71 11.40 7.91
N ASN A 381 -20.33 10.16 8.19
CA ASN A 381 -20.58 9.02 7.29
C ASN A 381 -22.07 8.82 6.99
N ASP A 382 -22.95 9.07 7.97
CA ASP A 382 -24.41 8.98 7.78
C ASP A 382 -24.93 9.94 6.70
N ALA A 383 -24.28 11.08 6.49
CA ALA A 383 -24.65 12.03 5.45
C ALA A 383 -24.25 11.56 4.03
N LEU A 384 -23.39 10.55 3.93
CA LEU A 384 -22.92 9.97 2.67
C LEU A 384 -23.67 8.68 2.29
N LEU A 385 -24.44 8.12 3.23
CA LEU A 385 -25.16 6.86 3.06
C LEU A 385 -26.64 7.09 2.77
N ASN A 386 -27.24 6.12 2.08
CA ASN A 386 -28.68 6.01 1.96
C ASN A 386 -29.31 5.58 3.30
N ALA A 387 -30.63 5.73 3.42
CA ALA A 387 -31.36 5.37 4.63
C ALA A 387 -31.27 3.88 5.01
N ASP A 388 -30.98 3.00 4.05
CA ASP A 388 -30.74 1.56 4.26
C ASP A 388 -29.28 1.22 4.57
N GLY A 389 -28.41 2.24 4.74
CA GLY A 389 -26.99 2.09 5.01
C GLY A 389 -26.12 1.80 3.78
N THR A 390 -26.71 1.74 2.57
CA THR A 390 -25.93 1.55 1.34
C THR A 390 -25.20 2.83 0.93
N LEU A 391 -24.04 2.68 0.28
CA LEU A 391 -23.34 3.80 -0.35
C LEU A 391 -23.78 3.89 -1.82
N GLY A 392 -24.52 4.95 -2.14
CA GLY A 392 -25.05 5.16 -3.49
C GLY A 392 -23.98 5.61 -4.50
N LYS A 393 -24.06 5.06 -5.72
CA LYS A 393 -23.22 5.50 -6.85
C LYS A 393 -23.51 6.92 -7.32
N ASP A 394 -24.65 7.48 -6.92
CA ASP A 394 -24.99 8.88 -7.12
C ASP A 394 -24.20 9.83 -6.21
N VAL A 395 -23.58 9.32 -5.14
CA VAL A 395 -22.69 10.05 -4.22
C VAL A 395 -21.23 9.68 -4.46
N MET A 396 -20.92 8.38 -4.58
CA MET A 396 -19.59 7.86 -4.89
C MET A 396 -19.67 6.87 -6.07
N PRO A 397 -19.46 7.31 -7.32
CA PRO A 397 -19.70 6.49 -8.52
C PRO A 397 -18.95 5.15 -8.55
N ASP A 398 -17.76 5.13 -7.99
CA ASP A 398 -16.89 3.96 -7.85
C ASP A 398 -16.94 3.33 -6.44
N LEU A 399 -17.89 3.77 -5.60
CA LEU A 399 -18.08 3.35 -4.21
C LEU A 399 -16.87 3.67 -3.31
N LEU A 400 -16.09 4.70 -3.66
CA LEU A 400 -14.95 5.18 -2.87
C LEU A 400 -14.76 6.71 -2.93
N HIS A 401 -14.79 7.30 -4.13
CA HIS A 401 -14.50 8.71 -4.34
C HIS A 401 -15.79 9.52 -4.49
N PRO A 402 -15.98 10.60 -3.70
CA PRO A 402 -17.13 11.49 -3.86
C PRO A 402 -17.13 12.16 -5.24
N ASN A 403 -18.30 12.26 -5.86
CA ASN A 403 -18.52 13.22 -6.94
C ASN A 403 -18.88 14.60 -6.36
N GLU A 404 -19.24 15.59 -7.20
CA GLU A 404 -19.64 16.92 -6.73
C GLU A 404 -20.77 16.89 -5.69
N LYS A 405 -21.79 16.03 -5.87
CA LYS A 405 -22.88 15.85 -4.90
C LYS A 405 -22.33 15.36 -3.55
N GLY A 406 -21.43 14.38 -3.58
CA GLY A 406 -20.76 13.88 -2.37
C GLY A 406 -19.92 14.93 -1.67
N TYR A 407 -19.15 15.74 -2.39
CA TYR A 407 -18.43 16.89 -1.81
C TYR A 407 -19.38 17.94 -1.21
N GLY A 408 -20.55 18.16 -1.83
CA GLY A 408 -21.59 19.03 -1.29
C GLY A 408 -22.18 18.48 0.02
N LEU A 409 -22.40 17.17 0.13
CA LEU A 409 -22.83 16.51 1.37
C LEU A 409 -21.76 16.63 2.46
N TRP A 410 -20.49 16.38 2.11
CA TRP A 410 -19.36 16.57 3.01
C TRP A 410 -19.34 18.00 3.56
N GLN A 411 -19.34 19.01 2.67
CA GLN A 411 -19.33 20.41 3.09
C GLN A 411 -20.47 20.72 4.07
N ARG A 412 -21.71 20.33 3.75
CA ARG A 412 -22.88 20.63 4.59
C ARG A 412 -22.82 19.96 5.96
N ALA A 413 -22.43 18.68 6.00
CA ALA A 413 -22.35 17.92 7.25
C ALA A 413 -21.20 18.42 8.16
N MET A 414 -20.12 18.92 7.56
CA MET A 414 -18.96 19.42 8.28
C MET A 414 -19.10 20.88 8.75
N ALA A 415 -19.82 21.72 8.00
CA ALA A 415 -19.88 23.16 8.19
C ALA A 415 -20.19 23.62 9.63
N PRO A 416 -21.19 23.05 10.36
CA PRO A 416 -21.51 23.53 11.70
C PRO A 416 -20.33 23.43 12.68
N THR A 417 -19.60 22.30 12.63
CA THR A 417 -18.41 22.09 13.46
C THR A 417 -17.26 22.97 12.97
N LEU A 418 -17.03 23.03 11.65
CA LEU A 418 -15.93 23.81 11.09
C LEU A 418 -16.06 25.30 11.37
N ASP A 419 -17.26 25.87 11.22
CA ASP A 419 -17.51 27.29 11.47
C ASP A 419 -17.27 27.66 12.94
N LYS A 420 -17.67 26.78 13.87
CA LYS A 420 -17.35 26.94 15.30
C LYS A 420 -15.84 26.98 15.54
N LEU A 421 -15.07 26.09 14.90
CA LEU A 421 -13.61 26.05 15.05
C LEU A 421 -12.92 27.26 14.41
N LEU A 422 -13.42 27.75 13.26
CA LEU A 422 -12.92 28.96 12.61
C LEU A 422 -13.19 30.23 13.42
N ALA A 423 -14.22 30.21 14.28
CA ALA A 423 -14.57 31.29 15.19
C ALA A 423 -13.78 31.25 16.51
N THR A 424 -13.08 30.15 16.83
CA THR A 424 -12.25 30.04 18.03
C THR A 424 -11.13 31.10 18.01
N PRO A 425 -10.97 31.90 19.07
CA PRO A 425 -9.85 32.84 19.21
C PRO A 425 -8.50 32.12 19.19
N ARG A 426 -7.47 32.81 18.71
CA ARG A 426 -6.08 32.30 18.71
C ARG A 426 -5.37 32.54 20.03
#